data_AF-A0A498D2Q5-F1
#
_entry.id   AF-A0A498D2Q5-F1
#
_cell.length_a   1.000
_cell.length_b   1.000
_cell.length_c   1.000
_cell.angle_alpha   90.00
_cell.angle_beta   90.00
_cell.angle_gamma   90.00
#
_symmetry.space_group_name_H-M   'P 1'
#
loop_
_entity.id
_entity.type
_entity.pdbx_description
1 polymer ?
#
loop_
_entity_poly.entity_id
_entity_poly.type
_entity_poly.pdbx_seq_one_letter_code
_entity_poly.pdbx_strand_id
1 'polypeptide(L)'
;MSLNNVDIKRVIRQQFSYKCKANTSLFTSMIVIQLIAVLFSLSGTGMIGTSIGYNGVSIQFYSGDIVLVFTMIWAFITAIMLTTKTYTETDYVFVANHLTSNLSNIAFLFVASVIGAITSLLAVYLLKVVMLLFFDHGWMAASQEISVGQWVSGFLTTIFYLFMFSAIGYLIGQLTQRNKLFIVIIPAFIIGSLVIFVGSTILMDISQFYFNDSSFFSVFIKTVGTSFILFLISMVLSNGQEVRK
;
A
#
# COMPACT_ATOMS: atom_id res chain seq x y z
N MET A 1 28.60 -34.06 13.93
CA MET A 1 27.62 -32.94 13.86
C MET A 1 26.53 -33.36 12.90
N SER A 2 25.34 -33.65 13.41
CA SER A 2 24.20 -34.13 12.62
C SER A 2 23.72 -33.02 11.68
N LEU A 3 23.72 -33.30 10.37
CA LEU A 3 23.02 -32.54 9.35
C LEU A 3 21.52 -32.66 9.63
N ASN A 4 21.05 -31.83 10.57
CA ASN A 4 19.64 -31.69 10.85
C ASN A 4 19.02 -31.07 9.60
N ASN A 5 18.10 -31.79 8.95
CA ASN A 5 17.31 -31.26 7.84
C ASN A 5 16.65 -29.96 8.33
N VAL A 6 17.23 -28.83 7.93
CA VAL A 6 16.72 -27.52 8.31
C VAL A 6 15.41 -27.36 7.56
N ASP A 7 14.31 -27.60 8.26
CA ASP A 7 12.98 -27.53 7.70
C ASP A 7 12.72 -26.10 7.20
N ILE A 8 12.55 -25.94 5.88
CA ILE A 8 12.45 -24.64 5.20
C ILE A 8 11.34 -23.79 5.83
N LYS A 9 10.24 -24.41 6.28
CA LYS A 9 9.14 -23.75 6.98
C LYS A 9 9.58 -23.11 8.31
N ARG A 10 10.46 -23.78 9.05
CA ARG A 10 10.97 -23.30 10.35
C ARG A 10 11.87 -22.08 10.14
N VAL A 11 12.70 -22.08 9.09
CA VAL A 11 13.55 -20.94 8.72
C VAL A 11 12.71 -19.75 8.31
N ILE A 12 11.70 -19.95 7.45
CA ILE A 12 10.79 -18.88 7.03
C ILE A 12 10.09 -18.25 8.25
N ARG A 13 9.58 -19.08 9.19
CA ARG A 13 8.91 -18.57 10.38
C ARG A 13 9.85 -17.80 11.31
N GLN A 14 11.10 -18.25 11.46
CA GLN A 14 12.10 -17.56 12.27
C GLN A 14 12.51 -16.22 11.64
N GLN A 15 12.76 -16.19 10.33
CA GLN A 15 13.06 -14.96 9.59
C GLN A 15 11.90 -13.97 9.62
N PHE A 16 10.67 -14.45 9.43
CA PHE A 16 9.47 -13.64 9.55
C PHE A 16 9.35 -13.03 10.96
N SER A 17 9.49 -13.84 12.01
CA SER A 17 9.39 -13.35 13.40
C SER A 17 10.52 -12.38 13.75
N TYR A 18 11.72 -12.56 13.20
CA TYR A 18 12.84 -11.65 13.37
C TYR A 18 12.58 -10.32 12.66
N LYS A 19 12.13 -10.36 11.39
CA LYS A 19 11.76 -9.17 10.62
C LYS A 19 10.66 -8.37 11.31
N CYS A 20 9.63 -9.01 11.86
CA CYS A 20 8.59 -8.31 12.62
C CYS A 20 9.12 -7.58 13.85
N LYS A 21 10.11 -8.14 14.57
CA LYS A 21 10.71 -7.49 15.75
C LYS A 21 11.71 -6.41 15.37
N ALA A 22 12.55 -6.67 14.38
CA ALA A 22 13.57 -5.73 13.91
C ALA A 22 12.94 -4.49 13.24
N ASN A 23 11.81 -4.65 12.56
CA ASN A 23 11.16 -3.59 11.80
C ASN A 23 10.08 -2.82 12.59
N THR A 24 10.16 -2.79 13.91
CA THR A 24 9.22 -2.00 14.75
C THR A 24 9.21 -0.50 14.35
N SER A 25 10.35 0.00 13.86
CA SER A 25 10.47 1.36 13.31
C SER A 25 9.59 1.61 12.08
N LEU A 26 9.37 0.60 11.21
CA LEU A 26 8.50 0.72 10.03
C LEU A 26 7.03 0.92 10.41
N PHE A 27 6.58 0.30 11.50
CA PHE A 27 5.22 0.51 12.01
C PHE A 27 5.05 1.90 12.64
N THR A 28 6.11 2.44 13.24
CA THR A 28 6.09 3.80 13.77
C THR A 28 5.96 4.83 12.64
N SER A 29 6.67 4.64 11.53
CA SER A 29 6.54 5.53 10.37
C SER A 29 5.15 5.47 9.73
N MET A 30 4.49 4.31 9.76
CA MET A 30 3.10 4.14 9.30
C MET A 30 2.14 5.04 10.08
N ILE A 31 2.24 5.01 11.41
CA ILE A 31 1.36 5.79 12.31
C ILE A 31 1.57 7.28 12.04
N VAL A 32 2.81 7.73 11.91
CA VAL A 32 3.12 9.14 11.62
C VAL A 32 2.50 9.58 10.29
N ILE A 33 2.64 8.78 9.23
CA ILE A 33 2.08 9.09 7.91
C ILE A 33 0.55 9.14 7.95
N GLN A 34 -0.09 8.23 8.69
CA GLN A 34 -1.55 8.19 8.83
C GLN A 34 -2.07 9.41 9.60
N LEU A 35 -1.37 9.84 10.66
CA LEU A 35 -1.72 11.04 11.40
C LEU A 35 -1.61 12.30 10.53
N ILE A 36 -0.54 12.42 9.73
CA ILE A 36 -0.40 13.50 8.76
C ILE A 36 -1.57 13.44 7.75
N ALA A 37 -1.90 12.27 7.24
CA ALA A 37 -2.99 12.12 6.28
C ALA A 37 -4.35 12.52 6.86
N VAL A 38 -4.62 12.20 8.13
CA VAL A 38 -5.82 12.67 8.85
C VAL A 38 -5.83 14.20 8.91
N LEU A 39 -4.71 14.84 9.27
CA LEU A 39 -4.63 16.31 9.30
C LEU A 39 -4.91 16.94 7.94
N PHE A 40 -4.38 16.37 6.86
CA PHE A 40 -4.65 16.84 5.50
C PHE A 40 -6.12 16.62 5.09
N SER A 41 -6.74 15.56 5.59
CA SER A 41 -8.14 15.24 5.30
C SER A 41 -9.14 16.19 5.99
N LEU A 42 -8.71 16.93 7.02
CA LEU A 42 -9.54 17.96 7.68
C LEU A 42 -9.82 19.16 6.77
N SER A 43 -9.03 19.37 5.72
CA SER A 43 -9.28 20.43 4.73
C SER A 43 -10.34 20.05 3.68
N GLY A 44 -10.92 18.84 3.78
CA GLY A 44 -11.85 18.29 2.81
C GLY A 44 -11.15 17.57 1.66
N THR A 45 -11.82 16.58 1.09
CA THR A 45 -11.34 15.80 -0.07
C THR A 45 -11.89 16.30 -1.40
N GLY A 46 -12.84 17.23 -1.36
CA GLY A 46 -13.38 17.91 -2.54
C GLY A 46 -14.38 19.00 -2.15
N MET A 47 -14.59 19.96 -3.05
CA MET A 47 -15.57 21.03 -2.88
C MET A 47 -16.40 21.19 -4.16
N ILE A 48 -17.72 21.17 -4.03
CA ILE A 48 -18.65 21.54 -5.10
C ILE A 48 -19.35 22.81 -4.67
N GLY A 49 -19.18 23.87 -5.46
CA GLY A 49 -19.91 25.13 -5.31
C GLY A 49 -20.94 25.26 -6.42
N THR A 50 -22.17 25.59 -6.08
CA THR A 50 -23.17 26.06 -7.04
C THR A 50 -23.72 27.40 -6.57
N SER A 51 -23.92 28.33 -7.50
CA SER A 51 -24.52 29.64 -7.22
C SER A 51 -25.79 29.79 -8.03
N ILE A 52 -26.87 30.21 -7.36
CA ILE A 52 -28.13 30.60 -8.00
C ILE A 52 -28.47 32.02 -7.51
N GLY A 53 -28.29 33.01 -8.39
CA GLY A 53 -28.46 34.43 -8.03
C GLY A 53 -27.40 34.89 -7.03
N TYR A 54 -27.83 35.54 -5.93
CA TYR A 54 -26.95 36.02 -4.85
C TYR A 54 -26.65 34.97 -3.77
N ASN A 55 -27.24 33.77 -3.86
CA ASN A 55 -27.03 32.70 -2.90
C ASN A 55 -26.06 31.66 -3.46
N GLY A 56 -24.89 31.56 -2.84
CA GLY A 56 -23.90 30.51 -3.11
C GLY A 56 -24.04 29.38 -2.10
N VAL A 57 -24.12 28.14 -2.59
CA VAL A 57 -24.07 26.93 -1.77
C VAL A 57 -22.75 26.21 -2.06
N SER A 58 -21.89 26.10 -1.04
CA SER A 58 -20.67 25.31 -1.10
C SER A 58 -20.82 24.03 -0.28
N ILE A 59 -20.64 22.89 -0.91
CA ILE A 59 -20.62 21.57 -0.27
C ILE A 59 -19.18 21.08 -0.24
N GLN A 60 -18.68 20.78 0.95
CA GLN A 60 -17.38 20.16 1.15
C GLN A 60 -17.55 18.68 1.47
N PHE A 61 -16.79 17.84 0.76
CA PHE A 61 -16.77 16.39 0.97
C PHE A 61 -15.64 16.03 1.92
N TYR A 62 -15.93 15.13 2.85
CA TYR A 62 -14.94 14.57 3.78
C TYR A 62 -14.93 13.06 3.61
N SER A 63 -13.85 12.52 3.05
CA SER A 63 -13.65 11.08 2.85
C SER A 63 -12.32 10.60 3.43
N GLY A 64 -12.23 9.30 3.68
CA GLY A 64 -11.02 8.64 4.16
C GLY A 64 -9.97 8.36 3.07
N ASP A 65 -10.20 8.83 1.84
CA ASP A 65 -9.43 8.43 0.67
C ASP A 65 -7.98 8.93 0.74
N ILE A 66 -7.76 10.14 1.28
CA ILE A 66 -6.42 10.69 1.49
C ILE A 66 -5.63 9.79 2.46
N VAL A 67 -6.24 9.32 3.55
CA VAL A 67 -5.60 8.40 4.49
C VAL A 67 -5.21 7.09 3.79
N LEU A 68 -6.11 6.54 2.97
CA LEU A 68 -5.81 5.35 2.17
C LEU A 68 -4.63 5.56 1.22
N VAL A 69 -4.61 6.66 0.46
CA VAL A 69 -3.51 6.98 -0.47
C VAL A 69 -2.17 7.08 0.25
N PHE A 70 -2.12 7.77 1.39
CA PHE A 70 -0.90 7.87 2.20
C PHE A 70 -0.43 6.51 2.71
N THR A 71 -1.36 5.63 3.11
CA THR A 71 -1.00 4.26 3.51
C THR A 71 -0.50 3.40 2.34
N MET A 72 -1.01 3.61 1.13
CA MET A 72 -0.49 2.96 -0.09
C MET A 72 0.92 3.43 -0.41
N ILE A 73 1.21 4.72 -0.29
CA ILE A 73 2.56 5.29 -0.45
C ILE A 73 3.51 4.68 0.59
N TRP A 74 3.09 4.57 1.85
CA TRP A 74 3.88 3.91 2.89
C TRP A 74 4.15 2.43 2.58
N ALA A 75 3.12 1.67 2.19
CA ALA A 75 3.27 0.26 1.82
C ALA A 75 4.24 0.06 0.64
N PHE A 76 4.22 1.00 -0.31
CA PHE A 76 5.15 1.05 -1.43
C PHE A 76 6.60 1.32 -0.99
N ILE A 77 6.81 2.35 -0.16
CA ILE A 77 8.16 2.72 0.34
C ILE A 77 8.74 1.61 1.21
N THR A 78 7.95 1.02 2.11
CA THR A 78 8.39 -0.08 2.97
C THR A 78 8.80 -1.31 2.16
N ALA A 79 8.09 -1.63 1.09
CA ALA A 79 8.48 -2.70 0.17
C ALA A 79 9.82 -2.44 -0.51
N ILE A 80 10.11 -1.20 -0.92
CA ILE A 80 11.42 -0.82 -1.47
C ILE A 80 12.51 -0.95 -0.39
N MET A 81 12.27 -0.45 0.82
CA MET A 81 13.25 -0.52 1.91
C MET A 81 13.64 -1.95 2.26
N LEU A 82 12.68 -2.89 2.29
CA LEU A 82 12.94 -4.31 2.56
C LEU A 82 13.86 -4.97 1.54
N THR A 83 13.87 -4.47 0.30
CA THR A 83 14.78 -4.96 -0.73
C THR A 83 16.16 -4.32 -0.64
N THR A 84 16.38 -3.27 0.16
CA THR A 84 17.68 -2.59 0.22
C THR A 84 18.77 -3.50 0.80
N LYS A 85 20.01 -3.37 0.28
CA LYS A 85 21.18 -4.19 0.67
C LYS A 85 21.38 -4.35 2.18
N THR A 86 21.17 -3.29 2.95
CA THR A 86 21.33 -3.35 4.42
C THR A 86 20.36 -4.33 5.09
N TYR A 87 19.13 -4.45 4.58
CA TYR A 87 18.12 -5.37 5.11
C TYR A 87 18.29 -6.80 4.58
N THR A 88 18.81 -6.97 3.35
CA THR A 88 19.12 -8.29 2.80
C THR A 88 20.40 -8.88 3.40
N GLU A 89 21.40 -8.05 3.71
CA GLU A 89 22.65 -8.46 4.40
C GLU A 89 22.39 -9.00 5.80
N THR A 90 21.41 -8.45 6.54
CA THR A 90 20.98 -9.01 7.83
C THR A 90 20.25 -10.35 7.71
N ASP A 91 19.64 -10.66 6.55
CA ASP A 91 18.98 -11.95 6.34
C ASP A 91 19.98 -13.09 6.09
N TYR A 92 21.15 -12.81 5.51
CA TYR A 92 22.21 -13.82 5.26
C TYR A 92 22.96 -14.28 6.52
N VAL A 93 22.72 -13.63 7.66
CA VAL A 93 23.21 -14.13 8.97
C VAL A 93 22.52 -15.45 9.33
N PHE A 94 21.32 -15.70 8.79
CA PHE A 94 20.65 -16.99 8.85
C PHE A 94 20.95 -17.80 7.58
N VAL A 95 21.09 -19.13 7.69
CA VAL A 95 21.26 -20.03 6.54
C VAL A 95 20.00 -19.99 5.67
N ALA A 96 19.97 -19.05 4.73
CA ALA A 96 18.82 -18.65 3.95
C ALA A 96 19.12 -18.80 2.45
N ASN A 97 18.24 -19.49 1.71
CA ASN A 97 18.23 -19.43 0.25
C ASN A 97 17.48 -18.18 -0.21
N HIS A 98 17.79 -17.62 -1.39
CA HIS A 98 17.11 -16.44 -1.94
C HIS A 98 15.59 -16.59 -2.01
N LEU A 99 15.12 -17.81 -2.36
CA LEU A 99 13.69 -18.14 -2.34
C LEU A 99 13.06 -18.01 -0.94
N THR A 100 13.79 -18.40 0.11
CA THR A 100 13.30 -18.31 1.49
C THR A 100 13.23 -16.86 1.98
N SER A 101 14.20 -16.02 1.60
CA SER A 101 14.17 -14.59 1.91
C SER A 101 13.04 -13.87 1.14
N ASN A 102 12.89 -14.14 -0.16
CA ASN A 102 11.81 -13.55 -0.97
C ASN A 102 10.43 -13.97 -0.44
N LEU A 103 10.23 -15.24 -0.08
CA LEU A 103 8.98 -15.71 0.49
C LEU A 103 8.71 -15.13 1.89
N SER A 104 9.74 -14.99 2.72
CA SER A 104 9.61 -14.30 4.02
C SER A 104 9.27 -12.82 3.86
N ASN A 105 9.79 -12.15 2.83
CA ASN A 105 9.48 -10.76 2.53
C ASN A 105 8.04 -10.59 2.07
N ILE A 106 7.54 -11.47 1.20
CA ILE A 106 6.13 -11.48 0.78
C ILE A 106 5.20 -11.69 1.98
N ALA A 107 5.53 -12.64 2.86
CA ALA A 107 4.75 -12.89 4.07
C ALA A 107 4.75 -11.68 5.02
N PHE A 108 5.89 -11.01 5.18
CA PHE A 108 5.99 -9.78 5.97
C PHE A 108 5.14 -8.65 5.36
N LEU A 109 5.22 -8.44 4.05
CA LEU A 109 4.43 -7.43 3.35
C LEU A 109 2.93 -7.68 3.46
N PHE A 110 2.50 -8.95 3.35
CA PHE A 110 1.09 -9.30 3.53
C PHE A 110 0.59 -8.92 4.93
N VAL A 111 1.34 -9.26 5.98
CA VAL A 111 0.97 -8.90 7.36
C VAL A 111 1.00 -7.39 7.58
N ALA A 112 1.99 -6.69 7.00
CA ALA A 112 2.04 -5.24 7.03
C ALA A 112 0.84 -4.59 6.33
N SER A 113 0.38 -5.13 5.20
CA SER A 113 -0.83 -4.67 4.51
C SER A 113 -2.09 -4.88 5.33
N VAL A 114 -2.21 -6.00 6.05
CA VAL A 114 -3.35 -6.25 6.96
C VAL A 114 -3.37 -5.24 8.10
N ILE A 115 -2.24 -5.01 8.76
CA ILE A 115 -2.13 -4.03 9.86
C ILE A 115 -2.39 -2.60 9.33
N GLY A 116 -1.83 -2.26 8.16
CA GLY A 116 -2.05 -0.98 7.49
C GLY A 116 -3.52 -0.74 7.12
N ALA A 117 -4.22 -1.76 6.63
CA ALA A 117 -5.64 -1.67 6.30
C ALA A 117 -6.49 -1.42 7.54
N ILE A 118 -6.26 -2.18 8.62
CA ILE A 118 -7.00 -2.04 9.88
C ILE A 118 -6.81 -0.63 10.42
N THR A 119 -5.57 -0.17 10.53
CA THR A 119 -5.24 1.15 11.07
C THR A 119 -5.77 2.30 10.20
N SER A 120 -5.70 2.17 8.88
CA SER A 120 -6.27 3.16 7.94
C SER A 120 -7.78 3.31 8.13
N LEU A 121 -8.51 2.20 8.23
CA LEU A 121 -9.96 2.23 8.43
C LEU A 121 -10.33 2.81 9.79
N LEU A 122 -9.59 2.47 10.84
CA LEU A 122 -9.76 3.10 12.16
C LEU A 122 -9.50 4.62 12.10
N ALA A 123 -8.51 5.07 11.32
CA ALA A 123 -8.23 6.48 11.13
C ALA A 123 -9.37 7.23 10.40
N VAL A 124 -10.10 6.57 9.49
CA VAL A 124 -11.31 7.15 8.87
C VAL A 124 -12.41 7.38 9.91
N TYR A 125 -12.60 6.45 10.85
CA TYR A 125 -13.54 6.65 11.96
C TYR A 125 -13.08 7.75 12.92
N LEU A 126 -11.78 7.86 13.17
CA LEU A 126 -11.22 8.95 13.95
C LEU A 126 -11.53 10.30 13.30
N LEU A 127 -11.34 10.43 11.98
CA LEU A 127 -11.69 11.64 11.23
C LEU A 127 -13.16 12.02 11.45
N LYS A 128 -14.08 11.05 11.33
CA LYS A 128 -15.52 11.26 11.58
C LYS A 128 -15.80 11.83 12.96
N VAL A 129 -15.15 11.30 14.00
CA VAL A 129 -15.30 11.78 15.39
C VAL A 129 -14.76 13.21 15.54
N VAL A 130 -13.58 13.50 14.97
CA VAL A 130 -12.99 14.85 15.01
C VAL A 130 -13.89 15.87 14.31
N MET A 131 -14.44 15.53 13.15
CA MET A 131 -15.34 16.42 12.41
C MET A 131 -16.62 16.72 13.21
N LEU A 132 -17.21 15.71 13.84
CA LEU A 132 -18.42 15.87 14.65
C LEU A 132 -18.19 16.73 15.90
N LEU A 133 -17.01 16.64 16.54
CA LEU A 133 -16.72 17.37 17.78
C LEU A 133 -16.27 18.82 17.56
N PHE A 134 -15.53 19.10 16.47
CA PHE A 134 -14.88 20.40 16.27
C PHE A 134 -15.52 21.26 15.18
N PHE A 135 -16.31 20.67 14.27
CA PHE A 135 -16.89 21.39 13.14
C PHE A 135 -18.42 21.36 13.21
N ASP A 136 -19.02 22.52 13.48
CA ASP A 136 -20.48 22.73 13.57
C ASP A 136 -21.16 22.80 12.18
N HIS A 137 -20.58 22.09 11.20
CA HIS A 137 -21.18 21.96 9.88
C HIS A 137 -22.28 20.93 10.03
N GLY A 138 -23.53 21.35 9.85
CA GLY A 138 -24.70 20.46 9.87
C GLY A 138 -24.40 19.21 9.06
N TRP A 139 -24.08 18.12 9.76
CA TRP A 139 -23.72 16.86 9.16
C TRP A 139 -25.00 16.31 8.54
N MET A 140 -25.23 16.63 7.27
CA MET A 140 -26.15 15.88 6.43
C MET A 140 -25.46 14.55 6.16
N ALA A 141 -25.54 13.66 7.14
CA ALA A 141 -25.19 12.27 6.95
C ALA A 141 -26.10 11.77 5.83
N ALA A 142 -25.56 11.67 4.61
CA ALA A 142 -26.07 10.75 3.62
C ALA A 142 -25.78 9.34 4.17
N SER A 143 -26.53 8.96 5.21
CA SER A 143 -26.49 7.64 5.82
C SER A 143 -27.13 6.69 4.84
N GLN A 144 -26.38 6.30 3.81
CA GLN A 144 -26.67 5.03 3.18
C GLN A 144 -26.44 3.97 4.25
N GLU A 145 -27.46 3.18 4.53
CA GLU A 145 -27.34 2.01 5.39
C GLU A 145 -26.31 1.07 4.76
N ILE A 146 -25.07 1.14 5.25
CA ILE A 146 -24.01 0.27 4.77
C ILE A 146 -24.33 -1.13 5.28
N SER A 147 -24.65 -2.04 4.37
CA SER A 147 -24.83 -3.45 4.72
C SER A 147 -23.52 -4.01 5.28
N VAL A 148 -23.60 -4.91 6.26
CA VAL A 148 -22.43 -5.59 6.85
C VAL A 148 -21.56 -6.22 5.75
N GLY A 149 -22.17 -6.73 4.68
CA GLY A 149 -21.46 -7.27 3.52
C GLY A 149 -20.60 -6.24 2.79
N GLN A 150 -21.10 -5.01 2.62
CA GLN A 150 -20.35 -3.91 1.99
C GLN A 150 -19.16 -3.48 2.85
N TRP A 151 -19.34 -3.45 4.16
CA TRP A 151 -18.27 -3.13 5.10
C TRP A 151 -17.13 -4.14 5.04
N VAL A 152 -17.45 -5.43 5.08
CA VAL A 152 -16.47 -6.52 4.95
C VAL A 152 -15.78 -6.49 3.59
N SER A 153 -16.53 -6.24 2.50
CA SER A 153 -15.93 -6.12 1.17
C SER A 153 -14.97 -4.93 1.08
N GLY A 154 -15.31 -3.77 1.65
CA GLY A 154 -14.43 -2.59 1.67
C GLY A 154 -13.16 -2.82 2.48
N PHE A 155 -13.28 -3.53 3.60
CA PHE A 155 -12.13 -3.95 4.41
C PHE A 155 -11.17 -4.84 3.63
N LEU A 156 -11.71 -5.90 3.00
CA LEU A 156 -10.91 -6.84 2.20
C LEU A 156 -10.27 -6.15 0.99
N THR A 157 -11.02 -5.33 0.25
CA THR A 157 -10.50 -4.57 -0.90
C THR A 157 -9.33 -3.68 -0.50
N THR A 158 -9.40 -3.03 0.67
CA THR A 158 -8.30 -2.19 1.20
C THR A 158 -7.04 -3.01 1.44
N ILE A 159 -7.15 -4.20 2.02
CA ILE A 159 -6.02 -5.11 2.23
C ILE A 159 -5.39 -5.49 0.89
N PHE A 160 -6.20 -5.87 -0.10
CA PHE A 160 -5.70 -6.30 -1.41
C PHE A 160 -5.06 -5.15 -2.20
N TYR A 161 -5.59 -3.93 -2.11
CA TYR A 161 -4.93 -2.77 -2.70
C TYR A 161 -3.60 -2.45 -2.03
N LEU A 162 -3.53 -2.45 -0.69
CA LEU A 162 -2.25 -2.26 0.00
C LEU A 162 -1.24 -3.34 -0.37
N PHE A 163 -1.69 -4.59 -0.49
CA PHE A 163 -0.84 -5.69 -0.91
C PHE A 163 -0.35 -5.52 -2.36
N MET A 164 -1.23 -5.12 -3.28
CA MET A 164 -0.87 -4.83 -4.67
C MET A 164 0.17 -3.69 -4.76
N PHE A 165 -0.05 -2.58 -4.06
CA PHE A 165 0.92 -1.47 -4.02
C PHE A 165 2.26 -1.88 -3.43
N SER A 166 2.25 -2.72 -2.39
CA SER A 166 3.48 -3.30 -1.85
C SER A 166 4.21 -4.19 -2.86
N ALA A 167 3.48 -4.94 -3.70
CA ALA A 167 4.07 -5.79 -4.74
C ALA A 167 4.77 -4.96 -5.83
N ILE A 168 4.18 -3.83 -6.23
CA ILE A 168 4.78 -2.87 -7.17
C ILE A 168 6.07 -2.30 -6.57
N GLY A 169 6.01 -1.84 -5.31
CA GLY A 169 7.19 -1.32 -4.60
C GLY A 169 8.29 -2.37 -4.47
N TYR A 170 7.93 -3.62 -4.19
CA TYR A 170 8.87 -4.74 -4.09
C TYR A 170 9.58 -5.03 -5.43
N LEU A 171 8.85 -5.05 -6.54
CA LEU A 171 9.43 -5.21 -7.88
C LEU A 171 10.40 -4.07 -8.20
N ILE A 172 9.97 -2.83 -7.96
CA ILE A 172 10.81 -1.63 -8.16
C ILE A 172 12.07 -1.69 -7.31
N GLY A 173 11.94 -2.14 -6.06
CA GLY A 173 13.07 -2.36 -5.16
C GLY A 173 14.09 -3.36 -5.71
N GLN A 174 13.63 -4.49 -6.26
CA GLN A 174 14.51 -5.46 -6.92
C GLN A 174 15.16 -4.92 -8.21
N LEU A 175 14.43 -4.15 -9.03
CA LEU A 175 14.99 -3.48 -10.21
C LEU A 175 16.09 -2.48 -9.82
N THR A 176 15.85 -1.72 -8.76
CA THR A 176 16.78 -0.71 -8.25
C THR A 176 18.08 -1.33 -7.75
N GLN A 177 18.01 -2.49 -7.11
CA GLN A 177 19.21 -3.24 -6.73
C GLN A 177 20.00 -3.75 -7.94
N ARG A 178 19.32 -4.11 -9.04
CA ARG A 178 19.99 -4.61 -10.25
C ARG A 178 20.77 -3.52 -10.96
N ASN A 179 20.23 -2.30 -11.02
CA ASN A 179 20.93 -1.16 -11.60
C ASN A 179 20.58 0.14 -10.87
N LYS A 180 21.61 0.82 -10.32
CA LYS A 180 21.45 2.07 -9.56
C LYS A 180 20.83 3.21 -10.39
N LEU A 181 20.89 3.14 -11.73
CA LEU A 181 20.21 4.08 -12.62
C LEU A 181 18.69 4.14 -12.38
N PHE A 182 18.07 3.04 -11.94
CA PHE A 182 16.63 3.01 -11.66
C PHE A 182 16.22 3.85 -10.44
N ILE A 183 17.15 4.24 -9.56
CA ILE A 183 16.88 5.17 -8.45
C ILE A 183 16.37 6.51 -8.98
N VAL A 184 16.93 6.98 -10.11
CA VAL A 184 16.59 8.29 -10.70
C VAL A 184 15.51 8.14 -11.76
N ILE A 185 15.58 7.09 -12.59
CA ILE A 185 14.65 6.87 -13.69
C ILE A 185 13.22 6.65 -13.19
N ILE A 186 13.03 5.91 -12.09
CA ILE A 186 11.68 5.55 -11.62
C ILE A 186 10.90 6.76 -11.11
N PRO A 187 11.44 7.60 -10.19
CA PRO A 187 10.77 8.84 -9.79
C PRO A 187 10.55 9.79 -10.97
N ALA A 188 11.54 9.91 -11.87
CA ALA A 188 11.41 10.74 -13.06
C ALA A 188 10.31 10.25 -14.01
N PHE A 189 10.15 8.93 -14.16
CA PHE A 189 9.09 8.34 -14.96
C PHE A 189 7.71 8.55 -14.32
N ILE A 190 7.58 8.38 -13.01
CA ILE A 190 6.32 8.61 -12.29
C ILE A 190 5.91 10.08 -12.42
N ILE A 191 6.79 11.02 -12.09
CA ILE A 191 6.50 12.45 -12.17
C ILE A 191 6.29 12.88 -13.61
N GLY A 192 7.14 12.44 -14.54
CA GLY A 192 7.02 12.74 -15.96
C GLY A 192 5.70 12.22 -16.54
N SER A 193 5.30 11.01 -16.18
CA SER A 193 4.01 10.46 -16.58
C SER A 193 2.85 11.28 -16.03
N LEU A 194 2.89 11.68 -14.76
CA LEU A 194 1.83 12.49 -14.17
C LEU A 194 1.68 13.84 -14.87
N VAL A 195 2.78 14.49 -15.27
CA VAL A 195 2.74 15.81 -15.95
C VAL A 195 2.31 15.68 -17.41
N ILE A 196 2.80 14.68 -18.14
CA ILE A 196 2.51 14.52 -19.58
C ILE A 196 1.09 13.99 -19.81
N PHE A 197 0.58 13.15 -18.91
CA PHE A 197 -0.70 12.48 -19.07
C PHE A 197 -1.86 13.20 -18.35
N VAL A 198 -1.66 14.40 -17.80
CA VAL A 198 -2.77 15.24 -17.29
C VAL A 198 -3.74 15.52 -18.45
N GLY A 199 -4.89 14.83 -18.44
CA GLY A 199 -5.93 14.97 -19.47
C GLY A 199 -5.94 13.88 -20.55
N SER A 200 -5.04 12.90 -20.49
CA SER A 200 -5.09 11.74 -21.40
C SER A 200 -6.12 10.70 -20.95
N THR A 201 -6.82 10.08 -21.90
CA THR A 201 -7.82 9.04 -21.63
C THR A 201 -7.20 7.79 -20.99
N ILE A 202 -5.93 7.50 -21.29
CA ILE A 202 -5.25 6.26 -20.86
C ILE A 202 -5.15 6.14 -19.34
N LEU A 203 -4.77 7.21 -18.62
CA LEU A 203 -4.75 7.19 -17.15
C LEU A 203 -6.16 7.04 -16.57
N MET A 204 -7.14 7.66 -17.22
CA MET A 204 -8.54 7.57 -16.81
C MET A 204 -9.07 6.14 -17.01
N ASP A 205 -8.76 5.50 -18.13
CA ASP A 205 -9.16 4.12 -18.45
C ASP A 205 -8.54 3.11 -17.47
N ILE A 206 -7.25 3.26 -17.14
CA ILE A 206 -6.58 2.42 -16.14
C ILE A 206 -7.23 2.63 -14.76
N SER A 207 -7.50 3.88 -14.37
CA SER A 207 -8.15 4.17 -13.09
C SER A 207 -9.56 3.58 -13.03
N GLN A 208 -10.34 3.69 -14.11
CA GLN A 208 -11.68 3.12 -14.17
C GLN A 208 -11.64 1.59 -14.11
N PHE A 209 -10.67 0.95 -14.76
CA PHE A 209 -10.54 -0.50 -14.74
C PHE A 209 -10.31 -1.08 -13.33
N TYR A 210 -9.59 -0.38 -12.47
CA TYR A 210 -9.29 -0.83 -11.11
C TYR A 210 -10.26 -0.31 -10.04
N PHE A 211 -10.82 0.89 -10.20
CA PHE A 211 -11.60 1.57 -9.16
C PHE A 211 -13.10 1.68 -9.44
N ASN A 212 -13.56 1.47 -10.68
CA ASN A 212 -14.97 1.66 -11.06
C ASN A 212 -15.80 0.36 -11.08
N ASP A 213 -15.26 -0.74 -10.53
CA ASP A 213 -15.97 -2.01 -10.47
C ASP A 213 -16.81 -2.12 -9.18
N SER A 214 -18.09 -2.45 -9.35
CA SER A 214 -19.03 -2.65 -8.23
C SER A 214 -18.91 -4.03 -7.56
N SER A 215 -18.31 -5.01 -8.24
CA SER A 215 -18.23 -6.38 -7.75
C SER A 215 -16.91 -6.68 -7.06
N PHE A 216 -16.99 -7.07 -5.78
CA PHE A 216 -15.83 -7.45 -4.97
C PHE A 216 -14.99 -8.57 -5.63
N PHE A 217 -15.66 -9.55 -6.24
CA PHE A 217 -14.98 -10.69 -6.85
C PHE A 217 -14.11 -10.31 -8.05
N SER A 218 -14.56 -9.34 -8.88
CA SER A 218 -13.76 -8.81 -9.99
C SER A 218 -12.51 -8.11 -9.47
N VAL A 219 -12.68 -7.24 -8.48
CA VAL A 219 -11.56 -6.50 -7.85
C VAL A 219 -10.56 -7.47 -7.22
N PHE A 220 -11.03 -8.52 -6.53
CA PHE A 220 -10.20 -9.55 -5.94
C PHE A 220 -9.31 -10.26 -6.98
N ILE A 221 -9.91 -10.73 -8.08
CA ILE A 221 -9.15 -11.43 -9.14
C ILE A 221 -8.10 -10.50 -9.75
N LYS A 222 -8.48 -9.26 -10.07
CA LYS A 222 -7.56 -8.28 -10.67
C LYS A 222 -6.38 -7.99 -9.74
N THR A 223 -6.65 -7.70 -8.47
CA THR A 223 -5.62 -7.29 -7.49
C THR A 223 -4.72 -8.45 -7.05
N VAL A 224 -5.27 -9.62 -6.79
CA VAL A 224 -4.48 -10.80 -6.46
C VAL A 224 -3.68 -11.27 -7.68
N GLY A 225 -4.30 -11.29 -8.86
CA GLY A 225 -3.64 -11.67 -10.11
C GLY A 225 -2.44 -10.76 -10.42
N THR A 226 -2.62 -9.44 -10.32
CA THR A 226 -1.51 -8.49 -10.54
C THR A 226 -0.41 -8.64 -9.51
N SER A 227 -0.75 -8.74 -8.22
CA SER A 227 0.24 -8.93 -7.15
C SER A 227 1.06 -10.22 -7.35
N PHE A 228 0.41 -11.32 -7.74
CA PHE A 228 1.07 -12.60 -7.98
C PHE A 228 2.06 -12.52 -9.15
N ILE A 229 1.65 -11.92 -10.28
CA ILE A 229 2.51 -11.71 -11.44
C ILE A 229 3.72 -10.83 -11.07
N LEU A 230 3.49 -9.74 -10.33
CA LEU A 230 4.56 -8.83 -9.90
C LEU A 230 5.57 -9.54 -8.99
N PHE A 231 5.11 -10.35 -8.04
CA PHE A 231 6.01 -11.12 -7.18
C PHE A 231 6.77 -12.22 -7.92
N LEU A 232 6.15 -12.89 -8.89
CA LEU A 232 6.85 -13.86 -9.74
C LEU A 232 7.97 -13.21 -10.56
N ILE A 233 7.68 -12.07 -11.21
CA ILE A 233 8.69 -11.31 -11.95
C ILE A 233 9.82 -10.88 -11.02
N SER A 234 9.47 -10.42 -9.82
CA SER A 234 10.43 -10.01 -8.78
C SER A 234 11.34 -11.17 -8.33
N MET A 235 10.80 -12.38 -8.14
CA MET A 235 11.60 -13.57 -7.82
C MET A 235 12.57 -13.94 -8.94
N VAL A 236 12.11 -13.92 -10.20
CA VAL A 236 12.98 -14.21 -11.37
C VAL A 236 14.11 -13.19 -11.48
N LEU A 237 13.81 -11.90 -11.26
CA LEU A 237 14.81 -10.83 -11.25
C LEU A 237 15.85 -11.02 -10.12
N SER A 238 15.41 -11.50 -8.95
CA SER A 238 16.26 -11.75 -7.79
C SER A 238 17.25 -12.89 -8.03
N ASN A 239 16.83 -13.98 -8.70
CA ASN A 239 17.72 -15.10 -9.05
C ASN A 239 18.86 -14.68 -10.00
N GLY A 240 18.66 -13.67 -10.83
CA GLY A 240 19.69 -13.15 -11.74
C GLY A 240 20.87 -12.44 -11.06
N GLN A 241 20.81 -12.21 -9.75
CA GLN A 241 21.91 -11.59 -8.98
C GLN A 241 22.92 -12.60 -8.41
N GLU A 242 22.77 -13.90 -8.71
CA GLU A 242 23.67 -14.98 -8.26
C GLU A 242 25.10 -14.87 -8.79
N VAL A 243 25.33 -14.18 -9.90
CA VAL A 243 26.68 -14.02 -10.47
C VAL A 243 27.33 -12.76 -9.90
N ARG A 244 27.87 -12.86 -8.68
CA ARG A 244 28.74 -11.80 -8.12
C ARG A 244 29.96 -11.60 -9.02
N LYS A 245 30.14 -10.37 -9.50
CA LYS A 245 31.46 -9.75 -9.65
C LYS A 245 31.74 -8.94 -8.40
#